data_AF-A0A8J7JCE2-F1
#
_entry.id   AF-A0A8J7JCE2-F1
#
_cell.length_a   1.000
_cell.length_b   1.000
_cell.length_c   1.000
_cell.angle_alpha   90.00
_cell.angle_beta   90.00
_cell.angle_gamma   90.00
#
_symmetry.space_group_name_H-M   'P 1'
#
loop_
_entity.id
_entity.type
_entity.pdbx_description
1 polymer ?
#
loop_
_entity_poly.entity_id
_entity_poly.type
_entity_poly.pdbx_seq_one_letter_code
_entity_poly.pdbx_strand_id
1 'polypeptide(L)'
;MQDTSPLPNLIAQNPYPDCLQLNLIPLSSNADVPIELSLSLAFNEQWEPLLNGRVKFGIKGGTLHLDVPEGTVKNSAISQTYSLSSPNSKTIFLNITDCGTAHLAWDFSVCKGEPFLKGTLDSLTLATLDLSNPSSHPTITFTVESSDIYITDTEGLWKPDLSPNKHAVLERKLAQFLQQTRLSPYLSTVCSPSQTPTPQQKPENNSLEQLIQQIETAQTDDLLELAAMANLNPHQDFAGGNLLAVDCRGMDLSGSDFSRANLRGANLSDADLSEANLSGTRLSGVDLSGAYLENSNFNDADLHCASLALANLGGANLQGANLVETNLSNTNLSYAKLEGAKLGKNSGLSEEMKHDLVQRGAKA
;
A
#
# COMPACT_ATOMS: atom_id res chain seq x y z
N MET A 1 -42.81 -10.04 -21.15
CA MET A 1 -41.55 -10.79 -21.28
C MET A 1 -40.66 -10.29 -20.17
N GLN A 2 -40.59 -11.02 -19.06
CA GLN A 2 -39.64 -10.74 -17.98
C GLN A 2 -38.28 -11.23 -18.47
N ASP A 3 -37.28 -10.38 -18.39
CA ASP A 3 -35.90 -10.67 -18.74
C ASP A 3 -35.41 -11.79 -17.79
N THR A 4 -35.24 -13.00 -18.31
CA THR A 4 -34.84 -14.19 -17.55
C THR A 4 -33.32 -14.32 -17.46
N SER A 5 -32.59 -13.21 -17.44
CA SER A 5 -31.16 -13.23 -17.15
C SER A 5 -30.97 -13.48 -15.65
N PRO A 6 -30.20 -14.50 -15.22
CA PRO A 6 -30.07 -14.86 -13.81
C PRO A 6 -29.23 -13.86 -13.00
N LEU A 7 -28.54 -12.93 -13.67
CA LEU A 7 -28.05 -11.71 -13.03
C LEU A 7 -28.80 -10.50 -13.58
N PRO A 8 -29.10 -9.51 -12.73
CA PRO A 8 -29.50 -8.18 -13.21
C PRO A 8 -28.39 -7.59 -14.09
N ASN A 9 -28.76 -6.63 -14.96
CA ASN A 9 -27.78 -5.78 -15.65
C ASN A 9 -26.93 -5.02 -14.61
N LEU A 10 -25.79 -5.58 -14.24
CA LEU A 10 -24.83 -4.94 -13.35
C LEU A 10 -24.20 -3.76 -14.10
N ILE A 11 -24.05 -2.63 -13.39
CA ILE A 11 -23.43 -1.42 -13.93
C ILE A 11 -22.13 -1.17 -13.19
N ALA A 12 -21.06 -0.98 -13.95
CA ALA A 12 -19.79 -0.51 -13.41
C ALA A 12 -19.86 1.00 -13.18
N GLN A 13 -19.54 1.42 -11.96
CA GLN A 13 -19.32 2.82 -11.59
C GLN A 13 -17.87 2.99 -11.24
N ASN A 14 -17.19 3.75 -12.09
CA ASN A 14 -15.77 3.93 -12.00
C ASN A 14 -15.44 5.38 -12.31
N PRO A 15 -15.31 6.24 -11.29
CA PRO A 15 -14.97 7.63 -11.49
C PRO A 15 -13.54 7.82 -12.00
N TYR A 16 -12.66 6.82 -11.85
CA TYR A 16 -11.24 6.89 -12.20
C TYR A 16 -10.81 5.70 -13.11
N PRO A 17 -11.33 5.63 -14.36
CA PRO A 17 -11.15 4.47 -15.23
C PRO A 17 -9.76 4.30 -15.81
N ASP A 18 -8.89 5.31 -15.71
CA ASP A 18 -7.48 5.15 -16.05
C ASP A 18 -6.71 4.52 -14.89
N CYS A 19 -7.14 4.74 -13.65
CA CYS A 19 -6.47 4.22 -12.46
C CYS A 19 -6.75 2.72 -12.23
N LEU A 20 -8.03 2.35 -12.23
CA LEU A 20 -8.47 0.97 -12.05
C LEU A 20 -9.62 0.70 -13.00
N GLN A 21 -9.52 -0.29 -13.89
CA GLN A 21 -10.68 -0.84 -14.58
C GLN A 21 -11.06 -2.15 -13.90
N LEU A 22 -12.33 -2.25 -13.51
CA LEU A 22 -12.87 -3.43 -12.84
C LEU A 22 -14.04 -3.94 -13.68
N ASN A 23 -13.87 -5.14 -14.24
CA ASN A 23 -14.90 -5.81 -15.02
C ASN A 23 -15.26 -7.13 -14.35
N LEU A 24 -16.56 -7.36 -14.16
CA LEU A 24 -17.10 -8.59 -13.61
C LEU A 24 -18.00 -9.24 -14.66
N ILE A 25 -17.65 -10.48 -15.05
CA ILE A 25 -18.38 -11.23 -16.07
C ILE A 25 -18.97 -12.49 -15.43
N PRO A 26 -20.30 -12.66 -15.43
CA PRO A 26 -20.90 -13.93 -15.06
C PRO A 26 -20.73 -14.94 -16.20
N LEU A 27 -20.13 -16.09 -15.91
CA LEU A 27 -19.83 -17.12 -16.92
C LEU A 27 -20.97 -18.13 -17.14
N SER A 28 -22.02 -18.13 -16.29
CA SER A 28 -23.21 -18.98 -16.48
C SER A 28 -24.50 -18.15 -16.45
N SER A 29 -25.44 -18.49 -17.33
CA SER A 29 -26.69 -17.76 -17.58
C SER A 29 -27.96 -18.54 -17.23
N ASN A 30 -27.85 -19.65 -16.49
CA ASN A 30 -29.01 -20.45 -16.08
C ASN A 30 -29.28 -20.29 -14.58
N ALA A 31 -30.53 -19.98 -14.21
CA ALA A 31 -30.94 -19.76 -12.82
C ALA A 31 -30.76 -20.98 -11.90
N ASP A 32 -30.67 -22.19 -12.46
CA ASP A 32 -30.48 -23.45 -11.71
C ASP A 32 -28.99 -23.86 -11.56
N VAL A 33 -28.05 -23.09 -12.10
CA VAL A 33 -26.61 -23.39 -12.07
C VAL A 33 -25.88 -22.31 -11.27
N PRO A 34 -24.94 -22.69 -10.39
CA PRO A 34 -24.10 -21.70 -9.71
C PRO A 34 -23.43 -20.74 -10.69
N ILE A 35 -23.45 -19.46 -10.35
CA ILE A 35 -22.86 -18.39 -11.16
C ILE A 35 -21.39 -18.28 -10.86
N GLU A 36 -20.55 -18.55 -11.85
CA GLU A 36 -19.13 -18.28 -11.75
C GLU A 36 -18.84 -16.81 -12.11
N LEU A 37 -18.19 -16.11 -11.20
CA LEU A 37 -17.78 -14.72 -11.37
C LEU A 37 -16.33 -14.65 -11.84
N SER A 38 -16.14 -14.14 -13.05
CA SER A 38 -14.82 -13.84 -13.60
C SER A 38 -14.51 -12.35 -13.43
N LEU A 39 -13.36 -12.06 -12.82
CA LEU A 39 -12.85 -10.70 -12.62
C LEU A 39 -11.74 -10.43 -13.64
N SER A 40 -11.83 -9.27 -14.28
CA SER A 40 -10.69 -8.68 -14.96
C SER A 40 -10.38 -7.31 -14.36
N LEU A 41 -9.11 -7.08 -14.08
CA LEU A 41 -8.60 -5.83 -13.51
C LEU A 41 -7.56 -5.22 -14.45
N ALA A 42 -7.58 -3.90 -14.60
CA ALA A 42 -6.44 -3.17 -15.17
C ALA A 42 -6.04 -2.06 -14.21
N PHE A 43 -4.78 -2.05 -13.78
CA PHE A 43 -4.23 -0.99 -12.94
C PHE A 43 -3.28 -0.11 -13.75
N ASN A 44 -3.38 1.20 -13.54
CA ASN A 44 -2.43 2.18 -14.07
C ASN A 44 -2.48 3.46 -13.20
N GLU A 45 -1.83 4.52 -13.67
CA GLU A 45 -1.87 5.83 -13.02
C GLU A 45 -2.92 6.73 -13.65
N GLN A 46 -3.49 7.65 -12.87
CA GLN A 46 -4.44 8.65 -13.35
C GLN A 46 -4.01 10.06 -12.97
N TRP A 47 -4.17 10.98 -13.92
CA TRP A 47 -4.08 12.41 -13.67
C TRP A 47 -5.42 12.96 -13.19
N GLU A 48 -5.39 13.78 -12.15
CA GLU A 48 -6.55 14.50 -11.64
C GLU A 48 -6.25 15.99 -11.48
N PRO A 49 -7.09 16.88 -12.04
CA PRO A 49 -6.99 18.32 -11.78
C PRO A 49 -7.19 18.62 -10.29
N LEU A 50 -6.32 19.44 -9.72
CA LEU A 50 -6.40 19.83 -8.32
C LEU A 50 -5.82 21.23 -8.11
N LEU A 51 -6.57 22.10 -7.41
CA LEU A 51 -6.21 23.51 -7.23
C LEU A 51 -5.89 24.15 -8.59
N ASN A 52 -4.72 24.82 -8.70
CA ASN A 52 -4.23 25.45 -9.93
C ASN A 52 -3.30 24.53 -10.74
N GLY A 53 -3.18 23.26 -10.36
CA GLY A 53 -2.32 22.27 -10.99
C GLY A 53 -3.02 20.94 -11.17
N ARG A 54 -2.26 19.85 -11.08
CA ARG A 54 -2.77 18.49 -11.18
C ARG A 54 -1.88 17.53 -10.40
N VAL A 55 -2.50 16.45 -9.94
CA VAL A 55 -1.82 15.33 -9.27
C VAL A 55 -1.93 14.09 -10.12
N LYS A 56 -0.84 13.33 -10.22
CA LYS A 56 -0.84 11.99 -10.77
C LYS A 56 -0.69 11.00 -9.63
N PHE A 57 -1.56 9.99 -9.61
CA PHE A 57 -1.49 8.95 -8.59
C PHE A 57 -1.71 7.57 -9.19
N GLY A 58 -1.13 6.57 -8.52
CA GLY A 58 -1.43 5.16 -8.70
C GLY A 58 -1.80 4.52 -7.37
N ILE A 59 -2.19 3.25 -7.43
CA ILE A 59 -2.62 2.48 -6.26
C ILE A 59 -1.65 1.34 -6.01
N LYS A 60 -1.12 1.21 -4.79
CA LYS A 60 -0.21 0.12 -4.41
C LYS A 60 -0.88 -1.02 -3.68
N GLY A 61 -2.13 -0.85 -3.29
CA GLY A 61 -2.92 -1.87 -2.61
C GLY A 61 -4.37 -1.47 -2.49
N GLY A 62 -5.13 -2.19 -1.68
CA GLY A 62 -6.53 -1.93 -1.45
C GLY A 62 -7.30 -3.23 -1.39
N THR A 63 -8.58 -3.13 -1.10
CA THR A 63 -9.41 -4.29 -0.79
C THR A 63 -10.58 -4.37 -1.75
N LEU A 64 -10.71 -5.52 -2.39
CA LEU A 64 -11.89 -5.87 -3.17
C LEU A 64 -12.88 -6.58 -2.25
N HIS A 65 -14.06 -6.01 -2.09
CA HIS A 65 -15.14 -6.58 -1.31
C HIS A 65 -16.18 -7.16 -2.25
N LEU A 66 -16.63 -8.38 -1.99
CA LEU A 66 -17.81 -8.98 -2.60
C LEU A 66 -18.87 -9.18 -1.51
N ASP A 67 -19.96 -8.46 -1.65
CA ASP A 67 -21.16 -8.60 -0.83
C ASP A 67 -22.22 -9.33 -1.63
N VAL A 68 -22.79 -10.39 -1.06
CA VAL A 68 -23.86 -11.20 -1.66
C VAL A 68 -25.03 -11.30 -0.67
N PRO A 69 -25.90 -10.28 -0.59
CA PRO A 69 -27.00 -10.27 0.35
C PRO A 69 -27.93 -11.45 0.10
N GLU A 70 -28.12 -12.32 1.09
CA GLU A 70 -28.97 -13.53 1.02
C GLU A 70 -28.48 -14.67 0.09
N GLY A 71 -27.27 -14.58 -0.47
CA GLY A 71 -26.65 -15.66 -1.25
C GLY A 71 -25.62 -16.48 -0.45
N THR A 72 -25.13 -17.56 -1.05
CA THR A 72 -23.99 -18.30 -0.49
C THR A 72 -22.85 -18.37 -1.50
N VAL A 73 -21.63 -18.14 -1.03
CA VAL A 73 -20.42 -18.37 -1.83
C VAL A 73 -19.95 -19.80 -1.64
N LYS A 74 -19.92 -20.60 -2.71
CA LYS A 74 -19.51 -22.01 -2.66
C LYS A 74 -18.00 -22.20 -2.75
N ASN A 75 -17.34 -21.41 -3.59
CA ASN A 75 -15.90 -21.42 -3.80
C ASN A 75 -15.42 -19.98 -3.96
N SER A 76 -14.21 -19.67 -3.49
CA SER A 76 -13.55 -18.37 -3.65
C SER A 76 -12.06 -18.53 -3.98
N ALA A 77 -11.48 -17.55 -4.67
CA ALA A 77 -10.07 -17.51 -5.01
C ALA A 77 -9.20 -17.34 -3.74
N ILE A 78 -8.64 -18.45 -3.23
CA ILE A 78 -7.77 -18.51 -2.03
C ILE A 78 -6.47 -17.71 -2.16
N SER A 79 -5.82 -17.43 -1.02
CA SER A 79 -4.55 -16.69 -0.96
C SER A 79 -3.55 -17.23 -1.97
N GLN A 80 -3.34 -16.48 -3.04
CA GLN A 80 -2.56 -16.88 -4.19
C GLN A 80 -1.84 -15.66 -4.78
N THR A 81 -0.78 -15.99 -5.49
CA THR A 81 0.15 -15.06 -6.09
C THR A 81 -0.11 -15.03 -7.59
N TYR A 82 -0.56 -13.90 -8.13
CA TYR A 82 -0.93 -13.76 -9.54
C TYR A 82 -0.01 -12.76 -10.24
N SER A 83 0.39 -12.99 -11.48
CA SER A 83 1.18 -12.00 -12.23
C SER A 83 0.32 -11.22 -13.21
N LEU A 84 0.50 -9.91 -13.24
CA LEU A 84 -0.06 -9.01 -14.24
C LEU A 84 0.69 -9.15 -15.57
N SER A 85 -0.05 -9.16 -16.67
CA SER A 85 0.49 -9.06 -18.03
C SER A 85 0.96 -7.62 -18.28
N SER A 86 2.26 -7.41 -18.16
CA SER A 86 2.95 -6.13 -18.38
C SER A 86 4.40 -6.40 -18.80
N PRO A 87 5.07 -5.52 -19.57
CA PRO A 87 6.44 -5.75 -20.06
C PRO A 87 7.45 -6.10 -18.96
N ASN A 88 7.18 -5.70 -17.71
CA ASN A 88 8.06 -5.90 -16.56
C ASN A 88 7.47 -6.81 -15.47
N SER A 89 6.68 -7.84 -15.83
CA SER A 89 6.18 -8.94 -14.96
C SER A 89 6.05 -8.58 -13.47
N LYS A 90 4.87 -8.11 -13.05
CA LYS A 90 4.63 -7.82 -11.63
C LYS A 90 3.59 -8.74 -11.04
N THR A 91 3.91 -9.22 -9.87
CA THR A 91 3.07 -10.14 -9.14
C THR A 91 2.19 -9.37 -8.14
N ILE A 92 0.88 -9.53 -8.24
CA ILE A 92 -0.12 -9.16 -7.25
C ILE A 92 -0.20 -10.29 -6.23
N PHE A 93 -0.12 -9.94 -4.96
CA PHE A 93 -0.55 -10.83 -3.89
C PHE A 93 -2.03 -10.56 -3.60
N LEU A 94 -2.81 -11.63 -3.64
CA LEU A 94 -4.20 -11.64 -3.23
C LEU A 94 -4.28 -12.43 -1.92
N ASN A 95 -4.60 -11.76 -0.82
CA ASN A 95 -4.87 -12.43 0.45
C ASN A 95 -6.38 -12.43 0.69
N ILE A 96 -6.97 -13.62 0.95
CA ILE A 96 -8.35 -13.67 1.45
C ILE A 96 -8.32 -13.42 2.94
N THR A 97 -9.15 -12.49 3.39
CA THR A 97 -9.63 -12.45 4.77
C THR A 97 -11.12 -12.83 4.75
N ASP A 98 -11.46 -14.03 5.22
CA ASP A 98 -12.85 -14.51 5.26
C ASP A 98 -13.62 -13.76 6.35
N CYS A 99 -14.58 -12.91 5.97
CA CYS A 99 -15.44 -12.18 6.89
C CYS A 99 -16.82 -12.86 7.09
N GLY A 100 -16.99 -14.09 6.59
CA GLY A 100 -18.21 -14.89 6.68
C GLY A 100 -18.76 -15.29 5.31
N THR A 101 -19.81 -16.12 5.29
CA THR A 101 -20.35 -16.72 4.05
C THR A 101 -21.01 -15.74 3.06
N ALA A 102 -21.22 -14.48 3.48
CA ALA A 102 -21.90 -13.44 2.70
C ALA A 102 -21.00 -12.24 2.34
N HIS A 103 -19.83 -12.11 2.97
CA HIS A 103 -18.90 -10.99 2.74
C HIS A 103 -17.48 -11.53 2.57
N LEU A 104 -16.96 -11.42 1.37
CA LEU A 104 -15.58 -11.80 1.06
C LEU A 104 -14.75 -10.55 0.79
N ALA A 105 -13.54 -10.53 1.34
CA ALA A 105 -12.56 -9.47 1.12
C ALA A 105 -11.25 -10.07 0.58
N TRP A 106 -10.71 -9.41 -0.45
CA TRP A 106 -9.40 -9.72 -1.00
C TRP A 106 -8.50 -8.50 -0.94
N ASP A 107 -7.40 -8.62 -0.20
CA ASP A 107 -6.39 -7.57 -0.11
C ASP A 107 -5.38 -7.71 -1.24
N PHE A 108 -5.22 -6.61 -1.97
CA PHE A 108 -4.25 -6.44 -3.04
C PHE A 108 -3.05 -5.68 -2.51
N SER A 109 -1.86 -6.12 -2.89
CA SER A 109 -0.63 -5.40 -2.60
C SER A 109 0.41 -5.60 -3.69
N VAL A 110 1.27 -4.60 -3.88
CA VAL A 110 2.44 -4.69 -4.77
C VAL A 110 3.49 -5.64 -4.22
N CYS A 111 4.21 -6.30 -5.13
CA CYS A 111 5.46 -6.96 -4.81
C CYS A 111 6.56 -5.99 -4.36
N LYS A 112 7.54 -6.56 -3.65
CA LYS A 112 8.76 -5.86 -3.21
C LYS A 112 9.43 -5.08 -4.35
N GLY A 113 9.74 -3.81 -4.08
CA GLY A 113 10.52 -2.95 -4.97
C GLY A 113 9.69 -2.10 -5.93
N GLU A 114 8.40 -2.39 -6.11
CA GLU A 114 7.53 -1.68 -7.03
C GLU A 114 6.73 -0.55 -6.34
N PRO A 115 6.56 0.62 -6.98
CA PRO A 115 5.93 1.75 -6.32
C PRO A 115 4.40 1.66 -6.26
N PHE A 116 3.76 1.04 -7.26
CA PHE A 116 2.30 0.88 -7.39
C PHE A 116 1.94 -0.24 -8.39
N LEU A 117 0.68 -0.67 -8.39
CA LEU A 117 0.11 -1.71 -9.26
C LEU A 117 0.01 -1.19 -10.71
N LYS A 118 0.49 -1.99 -11.67
CA LYS A 118 0.44 -1.62 -13.10
C LYS A 118 0.38 -2.84 -13.99
N GLY A 119 -0.60 -2.89 -14.89
CA GLY A 119 -0.82 -3.99 -15.83
C GLY A 119 -2.23 -4.55 -15.73
N THR A 120 -2.51 -5.66 -16.44
CA THR A 120 -3.82 -6.29 -16.45
C THR A 120 -3.80 -7.69 -15.84
N LEU A 121 -4.89 -8.03 -15.15
CA LEU A 121 -5.22 -9.36 -14.69
C LEU A 121 -6.49 -9.77 -15.42
N ASP A 122 -6.37 -10.73 -16.33
CA ASP A 122 -7.49 -11.13 -17.18
C ASP A 122 -8.12 -12.43 -16.64
N SER A 123 -9.44 -12.42 -16.53
CA SER A 123 -10.26 -13.61 -16.31
C SER A 123 -9.93 -14.45 -15.07
N LEU A 124 -9.71 -13.82 -13.91
CA LEU A 124 -9.61 -14.52 -12.63
C LEU A 124 -10.98 -15.02 -12.18
N THR A 125 -11.16 -16.34 -12.02
CA THR A 125 -12.33 -16.88 -11.31
C THR A 125 -12.27 -16.45 -9.85
N LEU A 126 -13.10 -15.48 -9.46
CA LEU A 126 -13.16 -14.96 -8.09
C LEU A 126 -13.94 -15.88 -7.17
N ALA A 127 -15.14 -16.25 -7.59
CA ALA A 127 -16.08 -16.96 -6.75
C ALA A 127 -17.15 -17.68 -7.57
N THR A 128 -17.72 -18.72 -6.96
CA THR A 128 -18.94 -19.37 -7.46
C THR A 128 -20.09 -19.05 -6.51
N LEU A 129 -21.08 -18.32 -7.00
CA LEU A 129 -22.26 -17.90 -6.26
C LEU A 129 -23.41 -18.87 -6.46
N ASP A 130 -24.08 -19.20 -5.37
CA ASP A 130 -25.39 -19.85 -5.40
C ASP A 130 -26.45 -18.84 -5.00
N LEU A 131 -27.16 -18.32 -6.00
CA LEU A 131 -28.25 -17.36 -5.83
C LEU A 131 -29.57 -18.13 -5.82
N SER A 132 -29.86 -18.80 -4.71
CA SER A 132 -31.13 -19.50 -4.50
C SER A 132 -32.34 -18.55 -4.45
N ASN A 133 -32.11 -17.24 -4.26
CA ASN A 133 -33.10 -16.18 -4.34
C ASN A 133 -32.68 -15.10 -5.37
N PRO A 134 -33.40 -14.92 -6.50
CA PRO A 134 -33.02 -14.00 -7.58
C PRO A 134 -33.11 -12.50 -7.21
N SER A 135 -33.64 -12.15 -6.03
CA SER A 135 -33.60 -10.77 -5.49
C SER A 135 -32.26 -10.40 -4.86
N SER A 136 -31.34 -11.35 -4.69
CA SER A 136 -29.99 -11.08 -4.21
C SER A 136 -29.15 -10.46 -5.33
N HIS A 137 -28.59 -9.28 -5.06
CA HIS A 137 -27.80 -8.54 -6.04
C HIS A 137 -26.37 -8.41 -5.51
N PRO A 138 -25.41 -9.15 -6.09
CA PRO A 138 -24.03 -9.05 -5.65
C PRO A 138 -23.51 -7.64 -5.93
N THR A 139 -22.78 -7.10 -4.96
CA THR A 139 -22.05 -5.85 -5.11
C THR A 139 -20.58 -6.15 -4.95
N ILE A 140 -19.78 -5.66 -5.89
CA ILE A 140 -18.33 -5.71 -5.77
C ILE A 140 -17.80 -4.29 -5.66
N THR A 141 -16.92 -4.05 -4.70
CA THR A 141 -16.42 -2.71 -4.39
C THR A 141 -14.93 -2.78 -4.12
N PHE A 142 -14.15 -2.00 -4.86
CA PHE A 142 -12.74 -1.82 -4.58
C PHE A 142 -12.54 -0.55 -3.74
N THR A 143 -12.04 -0.72 -2.52
CA THR A 143 -11.77 0.37 -1.59
C THR A 143 -10.27 0.56 -1.41
N VAL A 144 -9.86 1.79 -1.13
CA VAL A 144 -8.46 2.13 -0.86
C VAL A 144 -8.36 2.95 0.41
N GLU A 145 -7.32 2.69 1.19
CA GLU A 145 -6.92 3.57 2.26
C GLU A 145 -5.94 4.62 1.76
N SER A 146 -5.71 5.66 2.55
CA SER A 146 -4.74 6.69 2.22
C SER A 146 -3.33 6.08 2.10
N SER A 147 -3.05 5.00 2.84
CA SER A 147 -1.80 4.24 2.79
C SER A 147 -1.62 3.45 1.50
N ASP A 148 -2.66 3.25 0.68
CA ASP A 148 -2.60 2.57 -0.61
C ASP A 148 -2.39 3.51 -1.80
N ILE A 149 -2.44 4.82 -1.57
CA ILE A 149 -2.29 5.83 -2.62
C ILE A 149 -0.82 6.20 -2.76
N TYR A 150 -0.30 6.09 -3.97
CA TYR A 150 1.05 6.52 -4.32
C TYR A 150 0.99 7.72 -5.25
N ILE A 151 1.47 8.87 -4.77
CA ILE A 151 1.60 10.08 -5.57
C ILE A 151 2.82 9.92 -6.48
N THR A 152 2.61 10.02 -7.80
CA THR A 152 3.67 9.85 -8.79
C THR A 152 4.16 11.18 -9.36
N ASP A 153 3.31 12.20 -9.36
CA ASP A 153 3.64 13.54 -9.86
C ASP A 153 2.65 14.60 -9.31
N THR A 154 3.11 15.86 -9.20
CA THR A 154 2.38 16.97 -8.54
C THR A 154 2.56 18.31 -9.28
N GLU A 155 2.45 18.26 -10.60
CA GLU A 155 2.61 19.43 -11.47
C GLU A 155 1.76 20.65 -11.04
N GLY A 156 2.45 21.74 -10.71
CA GLY A 156 1.83 23.04 -10.42
C GLY A 156 1.16 23.14 -9.05
N LEU A 157 1.35 22.17 -8.15
CA LEU A 157 0.75 22.20 -6.81
C LEU A 157 1.59 22.96 -5.77
N TRP A 158 2.91 22.92 -5.90
CA TRP A 158 3.85 23.62 -5.02
C TRP A 158 5.16 23.92 -5.75
N LYS A 159 6.03 24.71 -5.12
CA LYS A 159 7.33 25.07 -5.69
C LYS A 159 8.27 23.86 -5.77
N PRO A 160 9.15 23.80 -6.78
CA PRO A 160 10.05 22.66 -6.96
C PRO A 160 11.20 22.59 -5.96
N ASP A 161 11.47 23.65 -5.19
CA ASP A 161 12.61 23.79 -4.27
C ASP A 161 12.30 23.39 -2.83
N LEU A 162 11.24 22.61 -2.60
CA LEU A 162 10.94 22.08 -1.28
C LEU A 162 11.99 21.05 -0.84
N SER A 163 12.30 21.09 0.45
CA SER A 163 13.07 20.07 1.11
C SER A 163 12.36 18.70 1.04
N PRO A 164 13.12 17.59 1.13
CA PRO A 164 12.53 16.25 1.23
C PRO A 164 11.46 16.10 2.32
N ASN A 165 11.66 16.71 3.49
CA ASN A 165 10.71 16.62 4.61
C ASN A 165 9.39 17.34 4.30
N LYS A 166 9.44 18.53 3.69
CA LYS A 166 8.24 19.25 3.25
C LYS A 166 7.50 18.48 2.15
N HIS A 167 8.24 17.93 1.17
CA HIS A 167 7.63 17.08 0.13
C HIS A 167 6.91 15.87 0.72
N ALA A 168 7.55 15.15 1.64
CA ALA A 168 6.97 13.98 2.29
C ALA A 168 5.65 14.30 2.99
N VAL A 169 5.60 15.40 3.75
CA VAL A 169 4.40 15.85 4.46
C VAL A 169 3.29 16.27 3.49
N LEU A 170 3.61 17.04 2.45
CA LEU A 170 2.61 17.49 1.47
C LEU A 170 2.04 16.35 0.64
N GLU A 171 2.88 15.44 0.13
CA GLU A 171 2.40 14.27 -0.63
C GLU A 171 1.53 13.36 0.25
N ARG A 172 1.90 13.22 1.53
CA ARG A 172 1.12 12.42 2.46
C ARG A 172 -0.24 13.03 2.75
N LYS A 173 -0.29 14.35 2.94
CA LYS A 173 -1.55 15.06 3.10
C LYS A 173 -2.41 15.01 1.85
N LEU A 174 -1.79 15.13 0.68
CA LEU A 174 -2.45 15.03 -0.61
C LEU A 174 -3.11 13.65 -0.80
N ALA A 175 -2.43 12.57 -0.42
CA ALA A 175 -3.01 11.24 -0.43
C ALA A 175 -4.22 11.09 0.52
N GLN A 176 -4.16 11.62 1.76
CA GLN A 176 -5.34 11.67 2.65
C GLN A 176 -6.49 12.46 2.01
N PHE A 177 -6.19 13.61 1.41
CA PHE A 177 -7.18 14.45 0.74
C PHE A 177 -7.84 13.72 -0.44
N LEU A 178 -7.06 13.07 -1.31
CA LEU A 178 -7.59 12.27 -2.42
C LEU A 178 -8.47 11.13 -1.89
N GLN A 179 -8.02 10.40 -0.88
CA GLN A 179 -8.82 9.33 -0.28
C GLN A 179 -10.19 9.83 0.19
N GLN A 180 -10.22 10.93 0.95
CA GLN A 180 -11.44 11.44 1.57
C GLN A 180 -12.38 12.12 0.57
N THR A 181 -11.83 12.82 -0.42
CA THR A 181 -12.62 13.69 -1.30
C THR A 181 -12.93 13.09 -2.67
N ARG A 182 -12.13 12.10 -3.09
CA ARG A 182 -12.15 11.54 -4.45
C ARG A 182 -12.39 10.05 -4.47
N LEU A 183 -11.70 9.28 -3.63
CA LEU A 183 -11.64 7.81 -3.72
C LEU A 183 -12.51 7.09 -2.66
N SER A 184 -13.24 7.85 -1.85
CA SER A 184 -14.21 7.35 -0.86
C SER A 184 -15.65 7.57 -1.35
N PRO A 185 -16.57 6.62 -1.12
CA PRO A 185 -16.40 5.39 -0.35
C PRO A 185 -15.79 4.23 -1.14
N TYR A 186 -15.53 4.40 -2.44
CA TYR A 186 -14.91 3.39 -3.29
C TYR A 186 -14.10 4.03 -4.41
N LEU A 187 -13.10 3.30 -4.88
CA LEU A 187 -12.39 3.62 -6.12
C LEU A 187 -13.19 3.17 -7.34
N SER A 188 -13.77 1.96 -7.28
CA SER A 188 -14.64 1.41 -8.32
C SER A 188 -15.65 0.46 -7.68
N THR A 189 -16.86 0.40 -8.23
CA THR A 189 -17.89 -0.57 -7.81
C THR A 189 -18.64 -1.12 -9.02
N VAL A 190 -19.11 -2.36 -8.93
CA VAL A 190 -20.07 -2.94 -9.88
C VAL A 190 -21.26 -3.42 -9.06
N CYS A 191 -22.43 -2.83 -9.33
CA CYS A 191 -23.65 -3.06 -8.56
C CYS A 191 -24.89 -3.01 -9.45
N SER A 192 -26.06 -3.35 -8.89
CA SER A 192 -27.32 -3.18 -9.60
C SER A 192 -27.72 -1.69 -9.72
N PRO A 193 -28.51 -1.30 -10.75
CA PRO A 193 -28.89 0.11 -10.95
C PRO A 193 -29.61 0.73 -9.73
N SER A 194 -30.39 -0.09 -9.02
CA SER A 194 -31.13 0.28 -7.80
C SER A 194 -30.25 0.51 -6.57
N GLN A 195 -28.99 0.07 -6.60
CA GLN A 195 -28.03 0.15 -5.48
C GLN A 195 -26.91 1.16 -5.71
N THR A 196 -27.03 2.01 -6.75
CA THR A 196 -26.05 3.06 -7.08
C THR A 196 -25.70 3.87 -5.82
N PRO A 197 -24.46 3.76 -5.30
CA PRO A 197 -24.13 4.46 -4.08
C PRO A 197 -24.09 5.96 -4.36
N THR A 198 -24.63 6.76 -3.44
CA THR A 198 -24.65 8.21 -3.62
C THR A 198 -23.23 8.75 -3.42
N PRO A 199 -22.68 9.57 -4.35
CA PRO A 199 -21.39 10.21 -4.14
C PRO A 199 -21.40 11.02 -2.85
N GLN A 200 -20.37 10.87 -2.00
CA GLN A 200 -20.21 11.70 -0.81
C GLN A 200 -20.01 13.17 -1.20
N GLN A 201 -20.50 14.09 -0.36
CA GLN A 201 -20.29 15.53 -0.56
C GLN A 201 -18.79 15.83 -0.52
N LYS A 202 -18.27 16.46 -1.58
CA LYS A 202 -16.86 16.79 -1.73
C LYS A 202 -16.47 17.90 -0.75
N PRO A 203 -15.48 17.68 0.13
CA PRO A 203 -14.92 18.74 0.96
C PRO A 203 -14.36 19.89 0.13
N GLU A 204 -14.36 21.10 0.69
CA GLU A 204 -13.84 22.29 -0.01
C GLU A 204 -12.31 22.27 -0.11
N ASN A 205 -11.81 22.59 -1.32
CA ASN A 205 -10.37 22.61 -1.62
C ASN A 205 -9.58 23.72 -0.89
N ASN A 206 -10.25 24.76 -0.37
CA ASN A 206 -9.63 25.96 0.19
C ASN A 206 -8.70 25.66 1.38
N SER A 207 -9.01 24.62 2.17
CA SER A 207 -8.19 24.19 3.31
C SER A 207 -6.84 23.61 2.87
N LEU A 208 -6.82 22.87 1.75
CA LEU A 208 -5.58 22.27 1.23
C LEU A 208 -4.61 23.32 0.69
N GLU A 209 -5.12 24.33 -0.03
CA GLU A 209 -4.29 25.43 -0.57
C GLU A 209 -3.61 26.23 0.55
N GLN A 210 -4.34 26.54 1.62
CA GLN A 210 -3.80 27.24 2.79
C GLN A 210 -2.70 26.43 3.47
N LEU A 211 -2.92 25.12 3.64
CA LEU A 211 -1.94 24.22 4.25
C LEU A 211 -0.68 24.09 3.41
N ILE A 212 -0.81 23.96 2.08
CA ILE A 212 0.35 23.96 1.17
C ILE A 212 1.18 25.22 1.42
N GLN A 213 0.54 26.40 1.37
CA GLN A 213 1.26 27.66 1.57
C GLN A 213 1.93 27.76 2.95
N GLN A 214 1.27 27.24 4.00
CA GLN A 214 1.79 27.20 5.35
C GLN A 214 3.05 26.32 5.46
N ILE A 215 3.07 25.14 4.85
CA ILE A 215 4.22 24.23 4.84
C ILE A 215 5.36 24.80 3.98
N GLU A 216 5.05 25.36 2.81
CA GLU A 216 6.07 25.99 1.95
C GLU A 216 6.83 27.09 2.72
N THR A 217 6.11 27.93 3.45
CA THR A 217 6.65 29.10 4.16
C THR A 217 7.16 28.78 5.57
N ALA A 218 7.01 27.54 6.04
CA ALA A 218 7.47 27.10 7.35
C ALA A 218 8.98 27.37 7.51
N GLN A 219 9.35 27.95 8.66
CA GLN A 219 10.74 28.24 9.04
C GLN A 219 11.45 27.05 9.69
N THR A 220 10.88 25.86 9.56
CA THR A 220 11.40 24.59 10.04
C THR A 220 11.51 23.61 8.88
N ASP A 221 12.44 22.68 9.03
CA ASP A 221 12.52 21.48 8.19
C ASP A 221 12.44 20.20 9.02
N ASP A 222 12.08 20.31 10.30
CA ASP A 222 11.85 19.14 11.15
C ASP A 222 10.58 18.41 10.69
N LEU A 223 10.71 17.12 10.34
CA LEU A 223 9.61 16.31 9.82
C LEU A 223 8.42 16.26 10.80
N LEU A 224 8.67 16.18 12.11
CA LEU A 224 7.62 16.05 13.13
C LEU A 224 6.90 17.37 13.35
N GLU A 225 7.60 18.50 13.35
CA GLU A 225 6.98 19.83 13.38
C GLU A 225 6.12 20.07 12.13
N LEU A 226 6.63 19.72 10.94
CA LEU A 226 5.89 19.81 9.69
C LEU A 226 4.66 18.88 9.67
N ALA A 227 4.81 17.65 10.18
CA ALA A 227 3.70 16.71 10.32
C ALA A 227 2.61 17.26 11.25
N ALA A 228 3.00 17.85 12.39
CA ALA A 228 2.07 18.50 13.31
C ALA A 228 1.33 19.67 12.63
N MET A 229 2.03 20.50 11.84
CA MET A 229 1.41 21.58 11.06
C MET A 229 0.36 21.05 10.06
N ALA A 230 0.60 19.88 9.47
CA ALA A 230 -0.32 19.21 8.54
C ALA A 230 -1.38 18.32 9.22
N ASN A 231 -1.38 18.26 10.55
CA ASN A 231 -2.20 17.34 11.35
C ASN A 231 -2.03 15.89 10.88
N LEU A 232 -0.78 15.44 10.77
CA LEU A 232 -0.38 14.07 10.49
C LEU A 232 0.23 13.45 11.75
N ASN A 233 -0.23 12.26 12.10
CA ASN A 233 0.29 11.46 13.21
C ASN A 233 1.32 10.44 12.69
N PRO A 234 2.60 10.49 13.08
CA PRO A 234 3.60 9.55 12.59
C PRO A 234 3.32 8.07 12.87
N HIS A 235 2.56 7.77 13.92
CA HIS A 235 2.15 6.41 14.27
C HIS A 235 1.09 5.80 13.35
N GLN A 236 0.52 6.56 12.41
CA GLN A 236 -0.60 6.13 11.59
C GLN A 236 -0.48 6.62 10.14
N ASP A 237 -0.09 7.87 9.98
CA ASP A 237 -0.30 8.58 8.74
C ASP A 237 0.85 8.46 7.76
N PHE A 238 2.08 8.06 8.15
CA PHE A 238 3.17 7.90 7.18
C PHE A 238 3.19 6.54 6.47
N ALA A 239 2.28 5.63 6.84
CA ALA A 239 2.09 4.38 6.14
C ALA A 239 1.86 4.64 4.66
N GLY A 240 2.70 4.02 3.85
CA GLY A 240 2.69 4.17 2.41
C GLY A 240 3.15 5.53 1.86
N GLY A 241 3.67 6.43 2.68
CA GLY A 241 4.20 7.71 2.22
C GLY A 241 5.41 7.58 1.30
N ASN A 242 5.66 8.62 0.51
CA ASN A 242 6.93 8.81 -0.17
C ASN A 242 7.79 9.76 0.66
N LEU A 243 8.76 9.19 1.37
CA LEU A 243 9.71 9.89 2.25
C LEU A 243 11.13 9.79 1.65
N LEU A 244 11.24 9.97 0.34
CA LEU A 244 12.51 9.86 -0.36
C LEU A 244 13.48 10.92 0.18
N ALA A 245 14.66 10.48 0.63
CA ALA A 245 15.74 11.35 1.09
C ALA A 245 15.39 12.31 2.25
N VAL A 246 14.37 11.99 3.06
CA VAL A 246 14.07 12.76 4.29
C VAL A 246 15.28 12.77 5.24
N ASP A 247 15.49 13.89 5.94
CA ASP A 247 16.46 13.97 7.04
C ASP A 247 15.70 13.92 8.37
N CYS A 248 15.87 12.80 9.07
CA CYS A 248 15.23 12.50 10.35
C CYS A 248 16.27 12.06 11.37
N ARG A 249 17.52 12.49 11.20
CA ARG A 249 18.63 12.16 12.09
C ARG A 249 18.35 12.59 13.53
N GLY A 250 18.57 11.66 14.46
CA GLY A 250 18.37 11.90 15.88
C GLY A 250 16.92 12.14 16.32
N MET A 251 15.94 11.96 15.43
CA MET A 251 14.53 12.15 15.76
C MET A 251 13.98 10.99 16.57
N ASP A 252 13.01 11.28 17.45
CA ASP A 252 12.17 10.26 18.08
C ASP A 252 11.01 9.90 17.16
N LEU A 253 11.14 8.74 16.51
CA LEU A 253 10.16 8.11 15.64
C LEU A 253 9.70 6.76 16.22
N SER A 254 9.86 6.56 17.52
CA SER A 254 9.49 5.32 18.20
C SER A 254 8.02 4.99 17.95
N GLY A 255 7.71 3.73 17.67
CA GLY A 255 6.36 3.25 17.35
C GLY A 255 5.71 3.85 16.10
N SER A 256 6.45 4.59 15.26
CA SER A 256 5.89 5.20 14.03
C SER A 256 5.50 4.13 13.01
N ASP A 257 4.51 4.42 12.16
CA ASP A 257 4.12 3.55 11.05
C ASP A 257 4.63 4.08 9.72
N PHE A 258 5.66 3.41 9.20
CA PHE A 258 6.26 3.63 7.89
C PHE A 258 6.06 2.42 6.98
N SER A 259 5.10 1.55 7.28
CA SER A 259 4.85 0.35 6.49
C SER A 259 4.58 0.71 5.04
N ARG A 260 5.21 -0.03 4.11
CA ARG A 260 5.09 0.17 2.65
C ARG A 260 5.49 1.57 2.18
N ALA A 261 6.20 2.36 3.00
CA ALA A 261 6.71 3.67 2.64
C ALA A 261 7.98 3.57 1.77
N ASN A 262 8.31 4.66 1.11
CA ASN A 262 9.58 4.81 0.39
C ASN A 262 10.52 5.71 1.19
N LEU A 263 11.50 5.14 1.88
CA LEU A 263 12.53 5.82 2.68
C LEU A 263 13.93 5.70 2.04
N ARG A 264 13.99 5.45 0.72
CA ARG A 264 15.26 5.33 0.01
C ARG A 264 16.13 6.56 0.20
N GLY A 265 17.39 6.34 0.53
CA GLY A 265 18.37 7.42 0.74
C GLY A 265 18.03 8.38 1.88
N ALA A 266 17.04 8.07 2.73
CA ALA A 266 16.77 8.87 3.91
C ALA A 266 17.94 8.82 4.90
N ASN A 267 18.11 9.89 5.67
CA ASN A 267 19.02 9.92 6.79
C ASN A 267 18.24 9.72 8.09
N LEU A 268 18.37 8.54 8.67
CA LEU A 268 17.79 8.13 9.94
C LEU A 268 18.90 7.80 10.95
N SER A 269 20.11 8.36 10.78
CA SER A 269 21.22 8.10 11.68
C SER A 269 20.88 8.59 13.09
N ASP A 270 21.22 7.80 14.10
CA ASP A 270 20.94 8.07 15.52
C ASP A 270 19.45 8.29 15.88
N ALA A 271 18.51 8.02 14.95
CA ALA A 271 17.08 8.15 15.22
C ALA A 271 16.59 7.03 16.15
N ASP A 272 15.58 7.32 16.96
CA ASP A 272 14.83 6.28 17.69
C ASP A 272 13.67 5.78 16.83
N LEU A 273 13.75 4.53 16.40
CA LEU A 273 12.76 3.80 15.62
C LEU A 273 12.36 2.51 16.36
N SER A 274 12.56 2.48 17.68
CA SER A 274 12.14 1.38 18.53
C SER A 274 10.64 1.12 18.34
N GLU A 275 10.25 -0.14 18.19
CA GLU A 275 8.84 -0.56 17.97
C GLU A 275 8.18 -0.01 16.68
N ALA A 276 8.92 0.69 15.81
CA ALA A 276 8.38 1.22 14.56
C ALA A 276 7.99 0.10 13.58
N ASN A 277 6.94 0.33 12.80
CA ASN A 277 6.53 -0.55 11.71
C ASN A 277 7.16 -0.11 10.39
N LEU A 278 8.14 -0.88 9.91
CA LEU A 278 8.89 -0.68 8.66
C LEU A 278 8.65 -1.86 7.69
N SER A 279 7.50 -2.54 7.81
CA SER A 279 7.18 -3.71 7.00
C SER A 279 6.95 -3.34 5.53
N GLY A 280 7.58 -4.07 4.62
CA GLY A 280 7.54 -3.80 3.18
C GLY A 280 8.12 -2.45 2.76
N THR A 281 8.81 -1.73 3.65
CA THR A 281 9.37 -0.40 3.38
C THR A 281 10.57 -0.49 2.43
N ARG A 282 10.69 0.47 1.52
CA ARG A 282 11.84 0.60 0.61
C ARG A 282 12.91 1.45 1.30
N LEU A 283 13.98 0.80 1.75
CA LEU A 283 15.06 1.40 2.54
C LEU A 283 16.42 1.31 1.83
N SER A 284 16.42 1.10 0.51
CA SER A 284 17.69 0.96 -0.21
C SER A 284 18.52 2.24 -0.09
N GLY A 285 19.78 2.08 0.31
CA GLY A 285 20.72 3.17 0.54
C GLY A 285 20.40 4.07 1.74
N VAL A 286 19.49 3.69 2.63
CA VAL A 286 19.19 4.46 3.85
C VAL A 286 20.40 4.47 4.81
N ASP A 287 20.61 5.58 5.51
CA ASP A 287 21.54 5.63 6.64
C ASP A 287 20.77 5.46 7.95
N LEU A 288 20.93 4.30 8.60
CA LEU A 288 20.40 3.97 9.93
C LEU A 288 21.56 3.78 10.93
N SER A 289 22.72 4.38 10.66
CA SER A 289 23.89 4.23 11.54
C SER A 289 23.58 4.77 12.94
N GLY A 290 23.87 4.00 13.98
CA GLY A 290 23.60 4.37 15.37
C GLY A 290 22.11 4.38 15.77
N ALA A 291 21.18 4.04 14.87
CA ALA A 291 19.75 4.08 15.17
C ALA A 291 19.33 3.04 16.23
N TYR A 292 18.34 3.41 17.05
CA TYR A 292 17.64 2.52 17.97
C TYR A 292 16.50 1.84 17.20
N LEU A 293 16.53 0.52 17.10
CA LEU A 293 15.64 -0.29 16.26
C LEU A 293 15.08 -1.49 17.03
N GLU A 294 15.13 -1.43 18.36
CA GLU A 294 14.66 -2.48 19.25
C GLU A 294 13.19 -2.82 18.96
N ASN A 295 12.89 -4.11 18.79
CA ASN A 295 11.54 -4.61 18.52
C ASN A 295 10.84 -4.02 17.28
N SER A 296 11.54 -3.30 16.41
CA SER A 296 10.99 -2.77 15.16
C SER A 296 10.63 -3.89 14.18
N ASN A 297 9.70 -3.60 13.26
CA ASN A 297 9.23 -4.57 12.27
C ASN A 297 9.74 -4.23 10.87
N PHE A 298 10.77 -4.93 10.40
CA PHE A 298 11.30 -4.87 9.04
C PHE A 298 10.86 -6.04 8.16
N ASN A 299 9.74 -6.70 8.50
CA ASN A 299 9.26 -7.82 7.69
C ASN A 299 9.17 -7.40 6.22
N ASP A 300 9.83 -8.17 5.35
CA ASP A 300 9.83 -7.93 3.91
C ASP A 300 10.39 -6.57 3.42
N ALA A 301 11.07 -5.81 4.29
CA ALA A 301 11.69 -4.54 3.94
C ALA A 301 12.91 -4.71 2.99
N ASP A 302 13.21 -3.68 2.20
CA ASP A 302 14.36 -3.66 1.30
C ASP A 302 15.48 -2.77 1.84
N LEU A 303 16.46 -3.36 2.54
CA LEU A 303 17.63 -2.70 3.14
C LEU A 303 18.88 -2.80 2.25
N HIS A 304 18.72 -3.06 0.95
CA HIS A 304 19.84 -3.18 0.02
C HIS A 304 20.73 -1.93 0.02
N CYS A 305 22.04 -2.11 0.24
CA CYS A 305 23.02 -1.02 0.36
C CYS A 305 22.75 -0.03 1.51
N ALA A 306 21.91 -0.37 2.49
CA ALA A 306 21.71 0.45 3.69
C ALA A 306 22.93 0.41 4.62
N SER A 307 23.05 1.41 5.50
CA SER A 307 23.96 1.37 6.64
C SER A 307 23.20 1.10 7.93
N LEU A 308 23.52 0.03 8.64
CA LEU A 308 23.06 -0.28 10.01
C LEU A 308 24.23 -0.27 10.99
N ALA A 309 25.33 0.39 10.65
CA ALA A 309 26.53 0.39 11.48
C ALA A 309 26.20 0.93 12.89
N LEU A 310 26.64 0.24 13.94
CA LEU A 310 26.36 0.60 15.34
C LEU A 310 24.87 0.59 15.75
N ALA A 311 23.95 0.21 14.86
CA ALA A 311 22.52 0.20 15.16
C ALA A 311 22.13 -0.94 16.10
N ASN A 312 21.05 -0.73 16.87
CA ASN A 312 20.52 -1.73 17.79
C ASN A 312 19.24 -2.40 17.28
N LEU A 313 19.33 -3.58 16.67
CA LEU A 313 18.18 -4.37 16.19
C LEU A 313 17.78 -5.48 17.18
N GLY A 314 17.96 -5.26 18.47
CA GLY A 314 17.55 -6.19 19.52
C GLY A 314 16.08 -6.58 19.38
N GLY A 315 15.79 -7.86 19.12
CA GLY A 315 14.42 -8.36 18.96
C GLY A 315 13.68 -7.94 17.68
N ALA A 316 14.33 -7.20 16.77
CA ALA A 316 13.69 -6.73 15.55
C ALA A 316 13.24 -7.88 14.63
N ASN A 317 12.15 -7.67 13.88
CA ASN A 317 11.66 -8.62 12.90
C ASN A 317 12.22 -8.34 11.51
N LEU A 318 13.22 -9.10 11.05
CA LEU A 318 13.84 -9.01 9.72
C LEU A 318 13.38 -10.13 8.78
N GLN A 319 12.29 -10.84 9.10
CA GLN A 319 11.81 -11.94 8.28
C GLN A 319 11.60 -11.49 6.81
N GLY A 320 12.21 -12.20 5.87
CA GLY A 320 12.13 -11.91 4.44
C GLY A 320 12.80 -10.59 3.98
N ALA A 321 13.42 -9.83 4.89
CA ALA A 321 14.08 -8.57 4.57
C ALA A 321 15.26 -8.79 3.61
N ASN A 322 15.51 -7.82 2.73
CA ASN A 322 16.67 -7.84 1.85
C ASN A 322 17.85 -7.08 2.49
N LEU A 323 18.82 -7.81 3.03
CA LEU A 323 20.03 -7.26 3.64
C LEU A 323 21.25 -7.33 2.70
N VAL A 324 21.08 -7.59 1.41
CA VAL A 324 22.22 -7.71 0.50
C VAL A 324 22.98 -6.38 0.41
N GLU A 325 24.30 -6.41 0.59
CA GLU A 325 25.17 -5.21 0.58
C GLU A 325 24.92 -4.21 1.72
N THR A 326 24.15 -4.60 2.74
CA THR A 326 23.97 -3.79 3.95
C THR A 326 25.23 -3.79 4.81
N ASN A 327 25.61 -2.63 5.36
CA ASN A 327 26.67 -2.50 6.33
C ASN A 327 26.17 -2.84 7.74
N LEU A 328 26.64 -3.97 8.28
CA LEU A 328 26.27 -4.52 9.59
C LEU A 328 27.41 -4.40 10.63
N SER A 329 28.33 -3.46 10.43
CA SER A 329 29.48 -3.26 11.32
C SER A 329 29.03 -2.87 12.72
N ASN A 330 29.36 -3.71 13.71
CA ASN A 330 29.00 -3.51 15.11
C ASN A 330 27.47 -3.39 15.35
N THR A 331 26.66 -3.98 14.49
CA THR A 331 25.20 -4.00 14.64
C THR A 331 24.78 -5.06 15.67
N ASN A 332 23.90 -4.71 16.60
CA ASN A 332 23.33 -5.69 17.52
C ASN A 332 22.15 -6.42 16.86
N LEU A 333 22.30 -7.72 16.59
CA LEU A 333 21.25 -8.59 16.03
C LEU A 333 20.73 -9.62 17.05
N SER A 334 20.94 -9.37 18.35
CA SER A 334 20.47 -10.26 19.42
C SER A 334 18.96 -10.43 19.34
N TYR A 335 18.47 -11.67 19.37
CA TYR A 335 17.04 -12.02 19.33
C TYR A 335 16.27 -11.58 18.06
N ALA A 336 16.94 -11.00 17.06
CA ALA A 336 16.29 -10.62 15.80
C ALA A 336 15.74 -11.86 15.07
N LYS A 337 14.56 -11.73 14.45
CA LYS A 337 13.93 -12.78 13.64
C LYS A 337 14.46 -12.67 12.21
N LEU A 338 15.06 -13.74 11.69
CA LEU A 338 15.82 -13.69 10.43
C LEU A 338 15.31 -14.68 9.37
N GLU A 339 14.17 -15.33 9.60
CA GLU A 339 13.64 -16.33 8.69
C GLU A 339 13.48 -15.76 7.28
N GLY A 340 14.18 -16.34 6.31
CA GLY A 340 14.15 -15.89 4.92
C GLY A 340 14.83 -14.54 4.64
N ALA A 341 15.43 -13.88 5.64
CA ALA A 341 16.21 -12.66 5.44
C ALA A 341 17.37 -12.94 4.48
N LYS A 342 17.58 -12.08 3.49
CA LYS A 342 18.57 -12.28 2.42
C LYS A 342 19.88 -11.58 2.76
N LEU A 343 20.90 -12.35 3.08
CA LEU A 343 22.28 -11.91 3.25
C LEU A 343 23.04 -12.01 1.92
N GLY A 344 24.18 -11.33 1.84
CA GLY A 344 25.04 -11.36 0.66
C GLY A 344 26.44 -10.88 1.01
N LYS A 345 26.89 -9.82 0.32
CA LYS A 345 28.16 -9.13 0.61
C LYS A 345 27.96 -8.09 1.70
N ASN A 346 27.86 -8.52 2.95
CA ASN A 346 27.66 -7.64 4.08
C ASN A 346 28.99 -7.22 4.72
N SER A 347 29.27 -5.91 4.82
CA SER A 347 30.40 -5.44 5.63
C SER A 347 30.07 -5.60 7.12
N GLY A 348 31.08 -5.93 7.93
CA GLY A 348 30.91 -6.08 9.38
C GLY A 348 30.43 -7.46 9.84
N LEU A 349 30.03 -8.37 8.94
CA LEU A 349 29.79 -9.77 9.28
C LEU A 349 31.08 -10.59 9.17
N SER A 350 31.48 -11.22 10.27
CA SER A 350 32.46 -12.32 10.22
C SER A 350 31.80 -13.59 9.66
N GLU A 351 32.61 -14.56 9.23
CA GLU A 351 32.09 -15.86 8.78
C GLU A 351 31.31 -16.60 9.88
N GLU A 352 31.75 -16.46 11.14
CA GLU A 352 31.08 -17.03 12.31
C GLU A 352 29.70 -16.40 12.52
N MET A 353 29.61 -15.07 12.45
CA MET A 353 28.34 -14.35 12.53
C MET A 353 27.42 -14.75 11.37
N LYS A 354 27.94 -14.78 10.14
CA LYS A 354 27.16 -15.19 8.97
C LYS A 354 26.61 -16.60 9.12
N HIS A 355 27.40 -17.54 9.66
CA HIS A 355 26.95 -18.89 9.96
C HIS A 355 25.82 -18.91 11.01
N ASP A 356 25.94 -18.18 12.12
CA ASP A 356 24.88 -18.06 13.14
C ASP A 356 23.57 -17.55 12.54
N LEU A 357 23.63 -16.48 11.75
CA LEU A 357 22.44 -15.87 11.14
C LEU A 357 21.74 -16.85 10.18
N VAL A 358 22.49 -17.65 9.44
CA VAL A 358 21.94 -18.71 8.57
C VAL A 358 21.27 -19.82 9.38
N GLN A 359 21.87 -20.26 10.49
CA GLN A 359 21.23 -21.24 11.39
C GLN A 359 19.92 -20.71 11.99
N ARG A 360 19.80 -19.40 12.14
CA ARG A 360 18.58 -18.69 12.58
C ARG A 360 17.56 -18.46 11.46
N GLY A 361 17.81 -18.97 10.25
CA GLY A 361 16.86 -18.97 9.13
C GLY A 361 17.17 -17.97 8.02
N ALA A 362 18.27 -17.20 8.10
CA ALA A 362 18.67 -16.33 7.00
C ALA A 362 19.12 -17.14 5.76
N LYS A 363 18.96 -16.55 4.58
CA LYS A 363 19.39 -17.07 3.27
C LYS A 363 20.62 -16.28 2.84
N ALA A 364 21.73 -16.93 2.49
CA ALA A 364 23.04 -16.29 2.40
C ALA A 364 23.88 -16.66 1.18
#